data_AF-A0A7S4C6B1-F1
#
_entry.id   AF-A0A7S4C6B1-F1
#
_cell.length_a   1.000
_cell.length_b   1.000
_cell.length_c   1.000
_cell.angle_alpha   90.00
_cell.angle_beta   90.00
_cell.angle_gamma   90.00
#
_symmetry.space_group_name_H-M   'P 1'
#
loop_
_entity.id
_entity.type
_entity.pdbx_description
1 polymer ?
#
loop_
_entity_poly.entity_id
_entity_poly.type
_entity_poly.pdbx_seq_one_letter_code
_entity_poly.pdbx_strand_id
1 'polypeptide(L)'
;QLGVSCTTLSSALSYLLCAPRVAQALARDSAWAPLSFLVPVSAHGQPLRALALTWLLSQAVLLTGTVDLLAPFVSGLFLLAFTLINLFCFVASLSRPNFAPKLRVHAKLVSLLGFILSFLAMTAALSASLAMTIASCALLLLL
;
A
#
# COMPACT_ATOMS: atom_id res chain seq x y z
N GLN A 1 -27.47 -12.16 3.32
CA GLN A 1 -26.18 -12.88 3.15
C GLN A 1 -25.64 -12.77 1.73
N LEU A 2 -26.46 -12.98 0.69
CA LEU A 2 -26.06 -12.75 -0.71
C LEU A 2 -25.36 -11.40 -0.95
N GLY A 3 -25.88 -10.31 -0.36
CA GLY A 3 -25.24 -8.99 -0.47
C GLY A 3 -23.82 -8.93 0.10
N VAL A 4 -23.56 -9.57 1.25
CA VAL A 4 -22.22 -9.61 1.87
C VAL A 4 -21.26 -10.43 1.00
N SER A 5 -21.70 -11.57 0.48
CA SER A 5 -20.89 -12.39 -0.43
C SER A 5 -20.54 -11.62 -1.71
N CYS A 6 -21.50 -10.91 -2.32
CA CYS A 6 -21.26 -10.11 -3.52
C CYS A 6 -20.30 -8.94 -3.26
N THR A 7 -20.42 -8.23 -2.13
CA THR A 7 -19.53 -7.09 -1.82
C THR A 7 -18.11 -7.55 -1.51
N THR A 8 -17.95 -8.65 -0.76
CA THR A 8 -16.63 -9.24 -0.49
C THR A 8 -15.98 -9.73 -1.78
N LEU A 9 -16.71 -10.44 -2.66
CA LEU A 9 -16.20 -10.88 -3.95
C LEU A 9 -15.77 -9.71 -4.84
N SER A 10 -16.60 -8.66 -4.93
CA SER A 10 -16.28 -7.46 -5.71
C SER A 10 -15.01 -6.76 -5.22
N SER A 11 -14.86 -6.64 -3.89
CA SER A 11 -13.67 -6.04 -3.28
C SER A 11 -12.42 -6.91 -3.52
N ALA A 12 -12.54 -8.23 -3.35
CA ALA A 12 -11.44 -9.16 -3.59
C ALA A 12 -10.96 -9.15 -5.05
N LEU A 13 -11.89 -9.14 -6.01
CA LEU A 13 -11.57 -9.01 -7.44
C LEU A 13 -10.85 -7.70 -7.75
N SER A 14 -11.32 -6.60 -7.16
CA SER A 14 -10.69 -5.28 -7.32
C SER A 14 -9.23 -5.30 -6.84
N TYR A 15 -8.95 -5.90 -5.69
CA TYR A 15 -7.58 -6.02 -5.19
C TYR A 15 -6.71 -6.96 -6.03
N LEU A 16 -7.25 -8.09 -6.50
CA LEU A 16 -6.53 -9.03 -7.38
C LEU A 16 -6.12 -8.40 -8.72
N LEU A 17 -6.90 -7.47 -9.25
CA LEU A 17 -6.59 -6.79 -10.51
C LEU A 17 -5.64 -5.59 -10.32
N CYS A 18 -5.72 -4.90 -9.18
CA CYS A 18 -4.91 -3.72 -8.87
C CYS A 18 -3.50 -4.07 -8.37
N ALA A 19 -3.37 -5.03 -7.45
CA ALA A 19 -2.09 -5.43 -6.83
C ALA A 19 -0.97 -5.75 -7.84
N PRO A 20 -1.18 -6.59 -8.89
CA PRO A 20 -0.10 -6.95 -9.82
C PRO A 20 0.34 -5.77 -10.68
N ARG A 21 -0.55 -4.81 -10.95
CA ARG A 21 -0.23 -3.59 -11.70
C ARG A 21 0.64 -2.65 -10.88
N VAL A 22 0.34 -2.51 -9.59
CA VAL A 22 1.18 -1.73 -8.66
C VAL A 22 2.55 -2.38 -8.51
N ALA A 23 2.60 -3.70 -8.31
CA ALA A 23 3.86 -4.44 -8.22
C ALA A 23 4.69 -4.33 -9.52
N GLN A 24 4.05 -4.37 -10.68
CA GLN A 24 4.72 -4.17 -11.97
C GLN A 24 5.22 -2.74 -12.15
N ALA A 25 4.43 -1.73 -11.76
CA ALA A 25 4.86 -0.34 -11.82
C ALA A 25 6.09 -0.10 -10.93
N LEU A 26 6.10 -0.69 -9.73
CA LEU A 26 7.24 -0.65 -8.82
C LEU A 26 8.46 -1.40 -9.40
N ALA A 27 8.26 -2.56 -10.03
CA ALA A 27 9.33 -3.33 -10.66
C ALA A 27 9.95 -2.64 -11.89
N ARG A 28 9.21 -1.70 -12.53
CA ARG A 28 9.73 -0.84 -13.59
C ARG A 28 10.57 0.31 -13.06
N ASP A 29 10.33 0.71 -11.81
CA ASP A 29 11.18 1.66 -11.11
C ASP A 29 12.49 0.95 -10.76
N SER A 30 13.61 1.40 -11.35
CA SER A 30 14.93 0.75 -11.26
C SER A 30 15.55 0.74 -9.85
N ALA A 31 14.81 1.21 -8.85
CA ALA A 31 15.20 1.19 -7.44
C ALA A 31 15.28 -0.24 -6.86
N TRP A 32 14.63 -1.24 -7.47
CA TRP A 32 14.56 -2.61 -6.94
C TRP A 32 14.97 -3.68 -7.97
N ALA A 33 16.28 -3.82 -8.19
CA ALA A 33 16.87 -4.79 -9.14
C ALA A 33 16.33 -6.24 -9.09
N PRO A 34 16.03 -6.86 -7.93
CA PRO A 34 15.53 -8.24 -7.89
C PRO A 34 14.08 -8.42 -8.34
N LEU A 35 13.27 -7.35 -8.47
CA LEU A 35 11.86 -7.45 -8.93
C LEU A 35 11.72 -7.36 -10.46
N SER A 36 12.82 -7.19 -11.19
CA SER A 36 12.85 -7.06 -12.66
C SER A 36 12.20 -8.23 -13.42
N PHE A 37 12.12 -9.43 -12.81
CA PHE A 37 11.45 -10.60 -13.40
C PHE A 37 9.93 -10.45 -13.57
N LEU A 38 9.32 -9.47 -12.88
CA LEU A 38 7.87 -9.14 -12.91
C LEU A 38 7.52 -8.11 -13.98
N VAL A 39 8.53 -7.48 -14.59
CA VAL A 39 8.37 -6.48 -15.64
C VAL A 39 7.75 -7.02 -16.94
N PRO A 40 8.05 -8.24 -17.44
CA PRO A 40 7.64 -8.62 -18.78
C PRO A 40 6.13 -8.70 -18.87
N VAL A 41 5.64 -7.97 -19.87
CA VAL A 41 4.23 -7.87 -20.19
C VAL A 41 3.91 -8.90 -21.26
N SER A 42 2.79 -9.60 -21.13
CA SER A 42 2.27 -10.40 -22.24
C SER A 42 1.97 -9.51 -23.44
N ALA A 43 1.88 -10.08 -24.65
CA ALA A 43 1.56 -9.37 -25.89
C ALA A 43 0.28 -8.51 -25.80
N HIS A 44 -0.63 -8.85 -24.87
CA HIS A 44 -1.87 -8.12 -24.59
C HIS A 44 -1.77 -7.07 -23.47
N GLY A 45 -0.56 -6.70 -23.01
CA GLY A 45 -0.42 -5.69 -21.96
C GLY A 45 -0.72 -6.19 -20.54
N GLN A 46 -0.90 -7.50 -20.35
CA GLN A 46 -1.28 -8.11 -19.07
C GLN A 46 -0.05 -8.56 -18.25
N PRO A 47 0.03 -8.21 -16.95
CA PRO A 47 1.13 -8.61 -16.07
C PRO A 47 0.93 -10.02 -15.51
N LEU A 48 1.03 -11.05 -16.36
CA LEU A 48 0.75 -12.44 -15.99
C LEU A 48 1.62 -12.96 -14.84
N ARG A 49 2.92 -12.61 -14.82
CA ARG A 49 3.85 -13.04 -13.77
C ARG A 49 3.53 -12.40 -12.42
N ALA A 50 3.24 -11.10 -12.41
CA ALA A 50 2.83 -10.41 -11.20
C ALA A 50 1.48 -10.91 -10.71
N LEU A 51 0.54 -11.20 -11.62
CA LEU A 51 -0.75 -11.79 -11.27
C LEU A 51 -0.59 -13.16 -10.61
N ALA A 52 0.22 -14.04 -11.20
CA ALA A 52 0.50 -15.37 -10.65
C ALA A 52 1.14 -15.28 -9.24
N LEU A 53 2.08 -14.34 -9.04
CA LEU A 53 2.69 -14.10 -7.73
C LEU A 53 1.65 -13.61 -6.72
N THR A 54 0.81 -12.64 -7.08
CA THR A 54 -0.25 -12.14 -6.18
C THR A 54 -1.28 -13.20 -5.83
N TRP A 55 -1.61 -14.10 -6.77
CA TRP A 55 -2.50 -15.23 -6.52
C TRP A 55 -1.87 -16.26 -5.59
N LEU A 56 -0.58 -16.57 -5.74
CA LEU A 56 0.12 -17.50 -4.87
C LEU A 56 0.24 -16.96 -3.44
N LEU A 57 0.57 -15.67 -3.29
CA LEU A 57 0.59 -14.99 -1.99
C LEU A 57 -0.79 -14.98 -1.32
N SER A 58 -1.86 -14.69 -2.05
CA SER A 58 -3.21 -14.68 -1.48
C SER A 58 -3.65 -16.07 -1.02
N GLN A 59 -3.30 -17.12 -1.77
CA GLN A 59 -3.54 -18.51 -1.35
C GLN A 59 -2.78 -18.87 -0.06
N ALA A 60 -1.51 -18.47 0.04
CA ALA A 60 -0.73 -18.71 1.27
C ALA A 60 -1.38 -18.06 2.50
N VAL A 61 -1.90 -16.84 2.34
CA VAL A 61 -2.61 -16.14 3.42
C VAL A 61 -3.92 -16.85 3.78
N LEU A 62 -4.69 -17.31 2.79
CA LEU A 62 -5.93 -18.06 3.02
C LEU A 62 -5.70 -19.38 3.77
N LEU A 63 -4.59 -20.07 3.51
CA LEU A 63 -4.24 -21.34 4.17
C LEU A 63 -3.94 -21.18 5.67
N THR A 64 -3.65 -19.96 6.15
CA THR A 64 -3.42 -19.68 7.58
C THR A 64 -4.69 -19.91 8.43
N GLY A 65 -5.89 -19.90 7.82
CA GLY A 65 -7.15 -20.28 8.46
C GLY A 65 -7.70 -19.30 9.50
N THR A 66 -6.90 -18.34 9.97
CA THR A 66 -7.31 -17.34 10.98
C THR A 66 -7.24 -15.92 10.42
N VAL A 67 -8.40 -15.28 10.26
CA VAL A 67 -8.49 -13.89 9.78
C VAL A 67 -8.11 -12.88 10.84
N ASP A 68 -8.22 -13.24 12.12
CA ASP A 68 -7.96 -12.34 13.27
C ASP A 68 -6.51 -11.88 13.36
N LEU A 69 -5.57 -12.70 12.90
CA LEU A 69 -4.15 -12.32 12.80
C LEU A 69 -3.88 -11.41 11.59
N LEU A 70 -4.69 -11.53 10.54
CA LEU A 70 -4.52 -10.78 9.29
C LEU A 70 -5.10 -9.36 9.39
N ALA A 71 -6.22 -9.21 10.11
CA ALA A 71 -6.90 -7.92 10.27
C ALA A 71 -5.99 -6.79 10.80
N PRO A 72 -5.23 -6.96 11.90
CA PRO A 72 -4.32 -5.90 12.38
C PRO A 72 -3.13 -5.69 11.44
N PHE A 73 -2.65 -6.74 10.78
CA PHE A 73 -1.54 -6.67 9.83
C PHE A 73 -1.90 -5.82 8.60
N VAL A 74 -3.01 -6.14 7.94
CA VAL A 74 -3.49 -5.42 6.75
C VAL A 74 -3.86 -3.97 7.10
N SER A 75 -4.54 -3.76 8.23
CA SER A 75 -4.88 -2.41 8.70
C SER A 75 -3.63 -1.58 8.99
N GLY A 76 -2.59 -2.17 9.58
CA GLY A 76 -1.31 -1.52 9.81
C GLY A 76 -0.62 -1.09 8.51
N LEU A 77 -0.63 -1.94 7.48
CA LEU A 77 -0.06 -1.61 6.16
C LEU A 77 -0.83 -0.46 5.47
N PHE A 78 -2.16 -0.43 5.54
CA PHE A 78 -2.95 0.67 4.98
C PHE A 78 -2.71 1.98 5.74
N LEU A 79 -2.65 1.95 7.07
CA LEU A 79 -2.35 3.12 7.88
C LEU A 79 -0.95 3.67 7.58
N LEU A 80 0.05 2.79 7.45
CA LEU A 80 1.41 3.18 7.06
C LEU A 80 1.41 3.88 5.69
N ALA A 81 0.73 3.31 4.70
CA ALA A 81 0.63 3.91 3.37
C ALA A 81 -0.03 5.31 3.45
N PHE A 82 -1.09 5.46 4.23
CA PHE A 82 -1.73 6.77 4.44
C PHE A 82 -0.80 7.77 5.12
N THR A 83 -0.04 7.36 6.13
CA THR A 83 0.96 8.21 6.78
C THR A 83 2.04 8.66 5.79
N LEU A 84 2.59 7.74 5.00
CA LEU A 84 3.63 8.05 4.01
C LEU A 84 3.11 8.99 2.92
N ILE A 85 1.93 8.72 2.35
CA ILE A 85 1.33 9.56 1.30
C ILE A 85 1.10 10.99 1.82
N ASN A 86 0.55 11.13 3.03
CA ASN A 86 0.33 12.43 3.65
C ASN A 86 1.65 13.16 3.98
N LEU A 87 2.69 12.41 4.37
CA LEU A 87 4.02 12.96 4.61
C LEU A 87 4.68 13.43 3.32
N PHE A 88 4.70 12.61 2.27
CA PHE A 88 5.26 12.98 0.96
C PHE A 88 4.56 14.20 0.39
N CYS A 89 3.24 14.29 0.54
CA CYS A 89 2.50 15.44 0.06
C CYS A 89 2.82 16.71 0.87
N PHE A 90 3.03 16.60 2.18
CA PHE A 90 3.47 17.72 3.02
C PHE A 90 4.89 18.19 2.66
N VAL A 91 5.83 17.26 2.54
CA VAL A 91 7.22 17.55 2.16
C VAL A 91 7.29 18.14 0.75
N ALA A 92 6.57 17.58 -0.22
CA ALA A 92 6.52 18.11 -1.58
C ALA A 92 5.98 19.55 -1.61
N SER A 93 4.97 19.86 -0.78
CA SER A 93 4.42 21.20 -0.64
C SER A 93 5.36 22.21 0.04
N LEU A 94 6.35 21.72 0.83
CA LEU A 94 7.35 22.56 1.49
C LEU A 94 8.59 22.77 0.61
N SER A 95 9.06 21.72 -0.07
CA SER A 95 10.36 21.70 -0.73
C SER A 95 10.33 21.96 -2.24
N ARG A 96 9.21 21.71 -2.95
CA ARG A 96 9.17 21.82 -4.42
C ARG A 96 8.31 22.99 -4.88
N PRO A 97 8.89 24.05 -5.47
CA PRO A 97 8.14 25.20 -5.99
C PRO A 97 7.28 24.85 -7.22
N ASN A 98 7.58 23.75 -7.92
CA ASN A 98 6.81 23.27 -9.08
C ASN A 98 5.70 22.27 -8.70
N PHE A 99 5.49 21.98 -7.41
CA PHE A 99 4.35 21.18 -6.97
C PHE A 99 3.11 22.08 -6.92
N ALA A 100 2.37 22.14 -8.03
CA ALA A 100 1.14 22.91 -8.17
C ALA A 100 -0.10 21.98 -8.04
N PRO A 101 -0.59 21.72 -6.82
CA PRO A 101 -1.78 20.90 -6.62
C PRO A 101 -3.00 21.60 -7.23
N LYS A 102 -3.66 20.94 -8.19
CA LYS A 102 -4.86 21.48 -8.87
C LYS A 102 -6.14 21.41 -8.04
N LEU A 103 -6.09 20.81 -6.84
CA LEU A 103 -7.23 20.65 -5.94
C LEU A 103 -7.45 21.91 -5.10
N ARG A 104 -8.66 22.47 -5.15
CA ARG A 104 -9.06 23.67 -4.39
C ARG A 104 -9.00 23.51 -2.87
N VAL A 105 -9.08 22.28 -2.35
CA VAL A 105 -9.06 21.96 -0.90
C VAL A 105 -7.66 21.55 -0.43
N HIS A 106 -6.64 21.66 -1.29
CA HIS A 106 -5.27 21.34 -0.91
C HIS A 106 -4.64 22.46 -0.06
N ALA A 107 -5.03 22.54 1.21
CA ALA A 107 -4.30 23.30 2.21
C ALA A 107 -3.18 22.41 2.79
N LYS A 108 -1.97 22.96 2.95
CA LYS A 108 -0.84 22.26 3.59
C LYS A 108 -1.22 21.64 4.94
N LEU A 109 -2.15 22.30 5.65
CA LEU A 109 -2.70 21.86 6.93
C LEU A 109 -3.52 20.57 6.84
N VAL A 110 -4.22 20.31 5.73
CA VAL A 110 -5.00 19.07 5.55
C VAL A 110 -4.08 17.87 5.42
N SER A 111 -2.95 18.02 4.71
CA SER A 111 -1.92 16.98 4.61
C SER A 111 -1.25 16.73 5.97
N LEU A 112 -0.99 17.78 6.74
CA LEU A 112 -0.41 17.69 8.08
C LEU A 112 -1.37 17.01 9.06
N LEU A 113 -2.65 17.40 9.06
CA LEU A 113 -3.69 16.76 9.87
C LEU A 113 -3.85 15.28 9.49
N GLY A 114 -3.89 14.96 8.20
CA GLY A 114 -3.96 13.57 7.74
C GLY A 114 -2.77 12.73 8.20
N PHE A 115 -1.56 13.30 8.17
CA PHE A 115 -0.37 12.65 8.71
C PHE A 115 -0.50 12.40 10.22
N ILE A 116 -0.87 13.41 11.00
CA ILE A 116 -1.01 13.28 12.47
C ILE A 116 -2.10 12.26 12.83
N LEU A 117 -3.28 12.34 12.20
CA LEU A 117 -4.37 11.42 12.50
C LEU A 117 -4.01 9.96 12.13
N SER A 118 -3.41 9.74 10.96
CA SER A 118 -3.00 8.39 10.55
C SER A 118 -1.88 7.84 11.43
N PHE A 119 -0.92 8.67 11.83
CA PHE A 119 0.16 8.30 12.73
C PHE A 119 -0.37 7.96 14.13
N LEU A 120 -1.24 8.80 14.69
CA LEU A 120 -1.88 8.53 15.99
C LEU A 120 -2.71 7.25 15.93
N ALA A 121 -3.52 7.06 14.88
CA ALA A 121 -4.30 5.83 14.69
C ALA A 121 -3.40 4.59 14.59
N MET A 122 -2.26 4.68 13.91
CA MET A 122 -1.28 3.61 13.83
C MET A 122 -0.65 3.27 15.19
N THR A 123 -0.29 4.28 15.99
CA THR A 123 0.25 4.07 17.35
C THR A 123 -0.80 3.56 18.34
N ALA A 124 -2.05 4.01 18.23
CA ALA A 124 -3.16 3.60 19.08
C ALA A 124 -3.63 2.17 18.76
N ALA A 125 -3.57 1.77 17.48
CA ALA A 125 -3.98 0.45 17.05
C ALA A 125 -3.03 -0.67 17.52
N LEU A 126 -1.81 -0.35 17.99
CA LEU A 126 -0.82 -1.41 18.21
C LEU A 126 0.26 -1.15 19.27
N SER A 127 -0.03 -1.56 20.50
CA SER A 127 0.99 -1.82 21.51
C SER A 127 1.73 -3.15 21.21
N ALA A 128 3.02 -3.02 20.94
CA ALA A 128 4.11 -3.98 21.16
C ALA A 128 4.68 -4.88 20.03
N SER A 129 4.08 -5.11 18.85
CA SER A 129 4.72 -6.06 17.88
C SER A 129 4.66 -5.76 16.37
N LEU A 130 4.21 -4.58 15.92
CA LEU A 130 4.47 -4.09 14.53
C LEU A 130 5.15 -2.71 14.47
N ALA A 131 5.38 -2.04 15.62
CA ALA A 131 6.22 -0.85 15.68
C ALA A 131 7.65 -1.12 15.15
N MET A 132 8.13 -2.36 15.31
CA MET A 132 9.43 -2.84 14.80
C MET A 132 9.48 -3.00 13.27
N THR A 133 8.38 -3.39 12.63
CA THR A 133 8.31 -3.50 11.16
C THR A 133 8.23 -2.14 10.49
N ILE A 134 7.50 -1.20 11.08
CA ILE A 134 7.43 0.20 10.62
C ILE A 134 8.79 0.91 10.79
N ALA A 135 9.52 0.65 11.89
CA ALA A 135 10.87 1.15 12.09
C ALA A 135 11.89 0.58 11.07
N SER A 136 11.79 -0.71 10.73
CA SER A 136 12.66 -1.33 9.71
C SER A 136 12.38 -0.83 8.28
N CYS A 137 11.11 -0.53 7.97
CA CYS A 137 10.72 0.03 6.67
C CYS A 137 11.08 1.51 6.55
N ALA A 138 11.06 2.26 7.67
CA ALA A 138 11.58 3.62 7.74
C ALA A 138 13.11 3.68 7.60
N LEU A 139 13.86 2.70 8.10
CA LEU A 139 15.30 2.56 7.91
C LEU A 139 15.67 2.25 6.45
N LEU A 140 14.86 1.43 5.76
CA LEU A 140 15.03 1.11 4.33
C LEU A 140 14.62 2.23 3.36
N LEU A 141 13.83 3.21 3.82
CA LEU A 141 13.49 4.42 3.06
C LEU A 141 14.45 5.60 3.33
N LEU A 142 15.33 5.47 4.33
CA LEU A 142 16.37 6.44 4.70
C LEU A 142 17.78 6.02 4.23
N LEU A 143 17.97 4.77 3.78
CA LEU A 143 19.15 4.23 3.08
C LEU A 143 18.97 4.33 1.56
#